data_AF-E6Q2B8-F1
#
_entry.id   AF-E6Q2B8-F1
#
_cell.length_a   1.000
_cell.length_b   1.000
_cell.length_c   1.000
_cell.angle_alpha   90.00
_cell.angle_beta   90.00
_cell.angle_gamma   90.00
#
_symmetry.space_group_name_H-M   'P 1'
#
loop_
_entity.id
_entity.type
_entity.pdbx_description
1 polymer ?
#
loop_
_entity_poly.entity_id
_entity_poly.type
_entity_poly.pdbx_seq_one_letter_code
_entity_poly.pdbx_strand_id
1 'polypeptide(L)'
;MIVDEVARRFGVTNWRQKDQARQALMRERNVVLVEPTSYMNLSGVPVRLISSWYRTPPERILVISDDMDLPLGRLRMRPSGGHGGHNGLRSIIGTLGENFARLRVGVGRPEGGESIDYVLGAFPVAQRDTLARVIVAAADGAERWLAEGTERTLPSVNAFRAD
;
A
#
# COMPACT_ATOMS: atom_id res chain seq x y z
N MET A 1 -6.32 -2.80 -5.71
CA MET A 1 -7.08 -3.72 -4.83
C MET A 1 -7.37 -3.12 -3.46
N ILE A 2 -6.37 -2.93 -2.59
CA ILE A 2 -6.63 -2.43 -1.23
C ILE A 2 -7.04 -0.95 -1.22
N VAL A 3 -6.40 -0.12 -2.04
CA VAL A 3 -6.78 1.29 -2.21
C VAL A 3 -8.20 1.41 -2.78
N ASP A 4 -8.60 0.52 -3.70
CA ASP A 4 -9.99 0.43 -4.18
C ASP A 4 -10.98 0.11 -3.04
N GLU A 5 -10.64 -0.82 -2.15
CA GLU A 5 -11.51 -1.15 -1.00
C GLU A 5 -11.62 0.02 -0.03
N VAL A 6 -10.52 0.70 0.29
CA VAL A 6 -10.53 1.94 1.09
C VAL A 6 -11.39 3.01 0.41
N ALA A 7 -11.22 3.20 -0.90
CA ALA A 7 -11.98 4.16 -1.68
C ALA A 7 -13.49 3.85 -1.67
N ARG A 8 -13.86 2.57 -1.80
CA ARG A 8 -15.25 2.10 -1.72
C ARG A 8 -15.86 2.44 -0.36
N ARG A 9 -15.15 2.17 0.74
CA ARG A 9 -15.61 2.47 2.11
C ARG A 9 -15.70 3.97 2.39
N PHE A 10 -14.82 4.75 1.77
CA PHE A 10 -14.85 6.22 1.87
C PHE A 10 -15.90 6.85 0.96
N GLY A 11 -16.58 6.08 0.10
CA GLY A 11 -17.57 6.61 -0.82
C GLY A 11 -16.94 7.45 -1.94
N VAL A 12 -15.70 7.15 -2.34
CA VAL A 12 -15.04 7.82 -3.46
C VAL A 12 -15.80 7.54 -4.74
N THR A 13 -16.30 8.59 -5.38
CA THR A 13 -16.99 8.53 -6.68
C THR A 13 -16.25 9.27 -7.79
N ASN A 14 -15.30 10.14 -7.44
CA ASN A 14 -14.62 11.01 -8.40
C ASN A 14 -13.11 10.77 -8.40
N TRP A 15 -12.67 9.85 -9.26
CA TRP A 15 -11.26 9.62 -9.55
C TRP A 15 -10.76 10.54 -10.66
N ARG A 16 -9.53 11.03 -10.53
CA ARG A 16 -8.87 11.83 -11.55
C ARG A 16 -7.58 11.16 -12.00
N GLN A 17 -7.32 11.17 -13.31
CA GLN A 17 -6.03 10.85 -13.88
C GLN A 17 -5.19 12.12 -13.94
N LYS A 18 -4.19 12.26 -13.08
CA LYS A 18 -3.32 13.44 -13.06
C LYS A 18 -1.99 13.10 -12.38
N ASP A 19 -0.91 13.76 -12.78
CA ASP A 19 0.41 13.62 -12.16
C ASP A 19 0.95 12.17 -12.21
N GLN A 20 0.62 11.45 -13.29
CA GLN A 20 0.94 10.02 -13.49
C GLN A 20 0.34 9.08 -12.43
N ALA A 21 -0.81 9.45 -11.86
CA ALA A 21 -1.55 8.62 -10.94
C ALA A 21 -3.06 8.74 -11.14
N ARG A 22 -3.78 7.70 -10.69
CA ARG A 22 -5.19 7.77 -10.38
C ARG A 22 -5.31 8.28 -8.94
N GLN A 23 -5.92 9.44 -8.74
CA GLN A 23 -6.01 10.08 -7.42
C GLN A 23 -7.42 10.54 -7.09
N ALA A 24 -7.77 10.48 -5.81
CA ALA A 24 -9.05 10.94 -5.28
C ALA A 24 -8.85 11.68 -3.96
N LEU A 25 -9.33 12.94 -3.91
CA LEU A 25 -9.27 13.77 -2.70
C LEU A 25 -10.55 13.60 -1.90
N MET A 26 -10.42 13.20 -0.63
CA MET A 26 -11.50 13.12 0.35
C MET A 26 -11.31 14.25 1.36
N ARG A 27 -12.04 15.35 1.18
CA ARG A 27 -11.84 16.59 1.95
C ARG A 27 -12.28 16.42 3.40
N GLU A 28 -13.39 15.74 3.61
CA GLU A 28 -13.98 15.45 4.93
C GLU A 28 -13.10 14.52 5.77
N ARG A 29 -12.22 13.74 5.13
CA ARG A 29 -11.23 12.87 5.78
C ARG A 29 -9.81 13.44 5.74
N ASN A 30 -9.61 14.60 5.10
CA ASN A 30 -8.31 15.23 4.88
C ASN A 30 -7.25 14.25 4.34
N VAL A 31 -7.60 13.47 3.32
CA VAL A 31 -6.73 12.45 2.72
C VAL A 31 -6.84 12.47 1.20
N VAL A 32 -5.73 12.16 0.53
CA VAL A 32 -5.71 11.86 -0.90
C VAL A 32 -5.34 10.39 -1.07
N LEU A 33 -6.20 9.64 -1.77
CA LEU A 33 -5.88 8.29 -2.22
C LEU A 33 -5.13 8.39 -3.54
N VAL A 34 -4.07 7.60 -3.69
CA VAL A 34 -3.17 7.66 -4.85
C VAL A 34 -2.82 6.24 -5.30
N GLU A 35 -3.00 5.99 -6.58
CA GLU A 35 -2.48 4.82 -7.28
C GLU A 35 -1.60 5.28 -8.44
N PRO A 36 -0.27 5.19 -8.31
CA PRO A 36 0.64 5.44 -9.42
C PRO A 36 0.24 4.61 -10.65
N THR A 37 0.17 5.25 -11.81
CA THR A 37 -0.05 4.58 -13.10
C THR A 37 1.19 4.54 -13.97
N SER A 38 2.35 4.89 -13.39
CA SER A 38 3.67 4.67 -13.97
C SER A 38 4.11 3.22 -13.78
N TYR A 39 5.22 2.82 -14.42
CA TYR A 39 5.87 1.56 -14.10
C TYR A 39 6.28 1.51 -12.62
N MET A 40 6.28 0.31 -12.04
CA MET A 40 6.55 0.12 -10.61
C MET A 40 7.90 0.71 -10.17
N ASN A 41 8.94 0.66 -11.01
CA ASN A 41 10.25 1.27 -10.72
C ASN A 41 10.24 2.82 -10.78
N LEU A 42 9.14 3.43 -11.22
CA LEU A 42 8.91 4.86 -11.34
C LEU A 42 7.81 5.36 -10.40
N SER A 43 7.39 4.58 -9.41
CA SER A 43 6.35 4.96 -8.45
C SER A 43 6.70 6.18 -7.60
N GLY A 44 7.98 6.54 -7.43
CA GLY A 44 8.39 7.70 -6.63
C GLY A 44 8.01 9.04 -7.25
N VAL A 45 8.03 9.15 -8.58
CA VAL A 45 7.71 10.40 -9.31
C VAL A 45 6.28 10.89 -9.00
N PRO A 46 5.21 10.11 -9.22
CA PRO A 46 3.85 10.54 -8.92
C PRO A 46 3.65 10.84 -7.43
N VAL A 47 4.21 10.00 -6.55
CA VAL A 47 4.07 10.18 -5.10
C VAL A 47 4.70 11.50 -4.66
N ARG A 48 5.89 11.85 -5.18
CA ARG A 48 6.55 13.14 -4.89
C ARG A 48 5.80 14.34 -5.43
N LEU A 49 5.27 14.27 -6.65
CA LEU A 49 4.50 15.37 -7.25
C LEU A 49 3.26 15.68 -6.40
N ILE A 50 2.52 14.64 -6.03
CA ILE A 50 1.28 14.77 -5.26
C ILE A 50 1.57 15.22 -3.84
N SER A 51 2.54 14.62 -3.15
CA SER A 51 2.88 15.02 -1.78
C SER A 51 3.38 16.46 -1.72
N SER A 52 4.14 16.91 -2.71
CA SER A 52 4.63 18.30 -2.81
C SER A 52 3.48 19.28 -3.05
N TRP A 53 2.53 18.94 -3.94
CA TRP A 53 1.35 19.76 -4.20
C TRP A 53 0.48 19.96 -2.95
N TYR A 54 0.21 18.87 -2.22
CA TYR A 54 -0.56 18.91 -0.98
C TYR A 54 0.28 19.27 0.26
N ARG A 55 1.57 19.58 0.10
CA ARG A 55 2.52 19.89 1.19
C ARG A 55 2.50 18.85 2.30
N THR A 56 2.41 17.58 1.92
CA THR A 56 2.34 16.44 2.83
C THR A 56 3.76 15.92 3.10
N PRO A 57 4.25 15.99 4.34
CA PRO A 57 5.57 15.45 4.69
C PRO A 57 5.55 13.90 4.68
N PRO A 58 6.70 13.23 4.47
CA PRO A 58 6.78 11.77 4.40
C PRO A 58 6.13 11.03 5.57
N GLU A 59 6.21 11.58 6.78
CA GLU A 59 5.68 10.98 8.01
C GLU A 59 4.14 10.89 7.99
N ARG A 60 3.49 11.66 7.10
CA ARG A 60 2.04 11.65 6.85
C ARG A 60 1.65 10.86 5.60
N ILE A 61 2.53 10.00 5.11
CA ILE A 61 2.30 9.13 3.96
C ILE A 61 2.30 7.67 4.44
N LEU A 62 1.27 6.93 4.01
CA LEU A 62 1.22 5.46 4.11
C LEU A 62 1.36 4.86 2.72
N VAL A 63 2.35 3.98 2.54
CA VAL A 63 2.50 3.20 1.33
C VAL A 63 2.05 1.76 1.57
N ILE A 64 1.11 1.28 0.75
CA ILE A 64 0.68 -0.12 0.77
C ILE A 64 1.41 -0.84 -0.37
N SER A 65 2.12 -1.92 -0.04
CA SER A 65 2.95 -2.65 -1.01
C SER A 65 2.87 -4.15 -0.75
N ASP A 66 2.95 -4.96 -1.80
CA ASP A 66 3.18 -6.39 -1.66
C ASP A 66 4.56 -6.69 -1.05
N ASP A 67 4.68 -7.88 -0.48
CA ASP A 67 5.90 -8.37 0.15
C ASP A 67 5.98 -9.89 -0.02
N MET A 68 6.92 -10.33 -0.85
CA MET A 68 7.11 -11.76 -1.14
C MET A 68 7.73 -12.52 0.04
N ASP A 69 8.42 -11.82 0.95
CA ASP A 69 9.02 -12.45 2.13
C ASP A 69 7.99 -12.67 3.26
N LEU A 70 6.79 -12.09 3.11
CA LEU A 70 5.65 -12.34 3.99
C LEU A 70 4.70 -13.35 3.34
N PRO A 71 4.32 -14.43 4.05
CA PRO A 71 3.31 -15.37 3.56
C PRO A 71 1.98 -14.68 3.28
N LEU A 72 1.24 -15.17 2.29
CA LEU A 72 -0.15 -14.77 2.08
C LEU A 72 -0.96 -14.98 3.37
N GLY A 73 -1.79 -14.00 3.73
CA GLY A 73 -2.53 -14.03 5.00
C GLY A 73 -1.78 -13.38 6.17
N ARG A 74 -0.66 -12.70 5.90
CA ARG A 74 0.08 -11.90 6.88
C ARG A 74 0.14 -10.44 6.43
N LEU A 75 0.06 -9.54 7.40
CA LEU A 75 0.27 -8.11 7.21
C LEU A 75 1.40 -7.63 8.12
N ARG A 76 2.13 -6.59 7.69
CA ARG A 76 3.18 -5.98 8.50
C ARG A 76 3.23 -4.48 8.27
N MET A 77 2.91 -3.70 9.30
CA MET A 77 3.12 -2.27 9.32
C MET A 77 4.51 -1.93 9.86
N ARG A 78 5.16 -0.93 9.26
CA ARG A 78 6.43 -0.35 9.73
C ARG A 78 6.38 1.17 9.63
N PRO A 79 6.96 1.92 10.60
CA PRO A 79 7.04 3.37 10.54
C PRO A 79 8.07 3.88 9.52
N SER A 80 9.11 3.09 9.21
CA SER A 80 10.17 3.42 8.25
C SER A 80 10.96 2.17 7.84
N GLY A 81 12.02 2.32 7.03
CA GLY A 81 13.00 1.27 6.69
C GLY A 81 13.39 1.20 5.20
N GLY A 82 14.15 0.16 4.82
CA GLY A 82 14.59 -0.05 3.44
C GLY A 82 13.53 -0.66 2.51
N HIS A 83 13.80 -0.65 1.20
CA HIS A 83 12.84 -1.14 0.19
C HIS A 83 12.59 -2.66 0.25
N GLY A 84 13.56 -3.46 0.72
CA GLY A 84 13.42 -4.92 0.83
C GLY A 84 13.24 -5.58 -0.53
N GLY A 85 14.09 -5.23 -1.50
CA GLY A 85 13.98 -5.72 -2.89
C GLY A 85 12.85 -5.12 -3.74
N HIS A 86 11.81 -4.53 -3.14
CA HIS A 86 10.64 -4.02 -3.87
C HIS A 86 10.94 -2.74 -4.69
N ASN A 87 10.73 -2.79 -6.01
CA ASN A 87 11.07 -1.71 -6.95
C ASN A 87 10.26 -0.41 -6.73
N GLY A 88 8.97 -0.52 -6.40
CA GLY A 88 8.13 0.63 -6.03
C GLY A 88 8.66 1.40 -4.83
N LEU A 89 8.91 0.71 -3.72
CA LEU A 89 9.50 1.33 -2.55
C LEU A 89 10.91 1.86 -2.79
N ARG A 90 11.75 1.18 -3.60
CA ARG A 90 13.05 1.73 -4.00
C ARG A 90 12.88 3.08 -4.69
N SER A 91 11.93 3.19 -5.61
CA SER A 91 11.59 4.43 -6.32
C SER A 91 11.09 5.51 -5.37
N ILE A 92 10.15 5.19 -4.48
CA ILE A 92 9.58 6.14 -3.52
C ILE A 92 10.66 6.64 -2.55
N ILE A 93 11.46 5.74 -1.99
CA ILE A 93 12.59 6.10 -1.11
C ILE A 93 13.58 7.02 -1.83
N GLY A 94 13.91 6.76 -3.10
CA GLY A 94 14.80 7.62 -3.88
C GLY A 94 14.27 9.05 -4.08
N THR A 95 12.97 9.27 -3.92
CA THR A 95 12.34 10.60 -4.10
C THR A 95 11.97 11.31 -2.81
N LEU A 96 11.65 10.56 -1.74
CA LEU A 96 11.09 11.07 -0.48
C LEU A 96 11.92 10.72 0.78
N GLY A 97 12.92 9.85 0.68
CA GLY A 97 13.59 9.25 1.84
C GLY A 97 12.78 8.11 2.46
N GLU A 98 13.22 7.58 3.60
CA GLU A 98 12.64 6.37 4.22
C GLU A 98 11.55 6.64 5.27
N ASN A 99 11.32 7.91 5.63
CA ASN A 99 10.51 8.35 6.76
C ASN A 99 9.00 8.33 6.48
N PHE A 100 8.50 7.27 5.85
CA PHE A 100 7.08 7.07 5.62
C PHE A 100 6.64 5.69 6.11
N ALA A 101 5.40 5.65 6.64
CA ALA A 101 4.81 4.42 7.10
C ALA A 101 4.52 3.51 5.91
N ARG A 102 4.64 2.20 6.11
CA ARG A 102 4.30 1.22 5.09
C ARG A 102 3.52 0.06 5.65
N LEU A 103 2.51 -0.35 4.91
CA LEU A 103 1.72 -1.56 5.14
C LEU A 103 2.12 -2.60 4.10
N ARG A 104 2.92 -3.57 4.55
CA ARG A 104 3.35 -4.71 3.75
C ARG A 104 2.27 -5.78 3.73
N VAL A 105 1.93 -6.24 2.54
CA VAL A 105 0.91 -7.25 2.31
C VAL A 105 1.60 -8.52 1.84
N GLY A 106 1.53 -9.58 2.63
CA GLY A 106 2.15 -10.84 2.27
C GLY A 106 1.52 -11.43 1.02
N VAL A 107 2.36 -11.71 0.02
CA VAL A 107 1.97 -12.45 -1.18
C VAL A 107 2.67 -13.81 -1.27
N GLY A 108 3.66 -14.05 -0.42
CA GLY A 108 4.48 -15.27 -0.43
C GLY A 108 5.48 -15.31 -1.58
N ARG A 109 6.31 -16.36 -1.60
CA ARG A 109 7.16 -16.70 -2.74
C ARG A 109 6.53 -17.86 -3.51
N PRO A 110 6.67 -17.91 -4.84
CA PRO A 110 6.29 -19.09 -5.61
C PRO A 110 7.16 -20.30 -5.22
N GLU A 111 6.57 -21.49 -5.24
CA GLU A 111 7.34 -22.74 -5.17
C GLU A 111 8.05 -22.95 -6.51
N GLY A 112 9.34 -22.59 -6.60
CA GLY A 112 10.25 -23.06 -7.67
C GLY A 112 10.55 -22.14 -8.86
N GLY A 113 10.33 -20.82 -8.83
CA GLY A 113 10.64 -19.96 -9.99
C GLY A 113 10.53 -18.44 -9.76
N GLU A 114 10.92 -17.64 -10.76
CA GLU A 114 11.27 -16.20 -10.66
C GLU A 114 10.21 -15.27 -10.04
N SER A 115 10.68 -14.30 -9.26
CA SER A 115 9.86 -13.36 -8.49
C SER A 115 9.02 -12.39 -9.31
N ILE A 116 9.41 -12.10 -10.56
CA ILE A 116 8.75 -11.08 -11.39
C ILE A 116 7.40 -11.59 -11.90
N ASP A 117 7.37 -12.79 -12.49
CA ASP A 117 6.13 -13.36 -13.06
C ASP A 117 5.09 -13.66 -11.98
N TYR A 118 5.53 -13.98 -10.76
CA TYR A 118 4.64 -14.25 -9.64
C TYR A 118 3.86 -13.01 -9.18
N VAL A 119 4.50 -11.84 -9.08
CA VAL A 119 3.85 -10.59 -8.67
C VAL A 119 2.91 -10.06 -9.77
N LEU A 120 3.15 -10.42 -11.03
CA LEU A 120 2.31 -10.05 -12.18
C LEU A 120 1.13 -11.02 -12.41
N GLY A 121 1.17 -12.21 -11.82
CA GLY A 121 0.16 -13.26 -11.98
C GLY A 121 -1.13 -13.02 -11.19
N ALA A 122 -2.22 -13.63 -11.65
CA ALA A 122 -3.49 -13.65 -10.89
C ALA A 122 -3.44 -14.68 -9.77
N PHE A 123 -4.05 -14.36 -8.62
CA PHE A 123 -4.16 -15.29 -7.50
C PHE A 123 -5.03 -16.52 -7.85
N PRO A 124 -4.57 -17.75 -7.54
CA PRO A 124 -5.37 -18.96 -7.69
C PRO A 124 -6.71 -18.90 -6.96
N VAL A 125 -7.72 -19.62 -7.47
CA VAL A 125 -9.07 -19.65 -6.88
C VAL A 125 -9.03 -20.05 -5.39
N ALA A 126 -8.18 -21.02 -5.03
CA ALA A 126 -8.01 -21.48 -3.65
C ALA A 126 -7.51 -20.40 -2.68
N GLN A 127 -6.91 -19.32 -3.19
CA GLN A 127 -6.37 -18.23 -2.37
C GLN A 127 -7.34 -17.03 -2.26
N ARG A 128 -8.48 -17.05 -2.97
CA ARG A 128 -9.42 -15.91 -3.01
C ARG A 128 -10.00 -15.55 -1.66
N ASP A 129 -10.38 -16.53 -0.84
CA ASP A 129 -10.96 -16.27 0.48
C ASP A 129 -9.94 -15.67 1.45
N THR A 130 -8.69 -16.14 1.39
CA THR A 130 -7.58 -15.57 2.15
C THR A 130 -7.28 -14.15 1.66
N LEU A 131 -7.24 -13.94 0.34
CA LEU A 131 -7.03 -12.62 -0.25
C LEU A 131 -8.13 -11.62 0.13
N ALA A 132 -9.41 -12.04 0.12
CA ALA A 132 -10.52 -11.20 0.53
C ALA A 132 -10.37 -10.75 1.99
N ARG A 133 -10.01 -11.68 2.91
CA ARG A 133 -9.72 -11.37 4.32
C ARG A 133 -8.54 -10.41 4.46
N VAL A 134 -7.48 -10.61 3.69
CA VAL A 134 -6.30 -9.73 3.66
C VAL A 134 -6.66 -8.33 3.18
N ILE A 135 -7.46 -8.20 2.12
CA ILE A 135 -7.89 -6.90 1.58
C ILE A 135 -8.69 -6.12 2.63
N VAL A 136 -9.66 -6.78 3.28
CA VAL A 136 -10.47 -6.19 4.34
C VAL A 136 -9.59 -5.73 5.51
N ALA A 137 -8.71 -6.60 6.01
CA ALA A 137 -7.85 -6.28 7.15
C ALA A 137 -6.80 -5.20 6.82
N ALA A 138 -6.29 -5.17 5.59
CA ALA A 138 -5.38 -4.12 5.15
C ALA A 138 -6.09 -2.76 5.02
N ALA A 139 -7.34 -2.75 4.54
CA ALA A 139 -8.17 -1.55 4.53
C ALA A 139 -8.47 -1.06 5.95
N ASP A 140 -8.85 -1.96 6.87
CA ASP A 140 -9.04 -1.64 8.30
C ASP A 140 -7.77 -1.01 8.89
N GLY A 141 -6.60 -1.58 8.58
CA GLY A 141 -5.31 -1.06 8.99
C GLY A 141 -5.00 0.33 8.42
N ALA A 142 -5.34 0.59 7.15
CA ALA A 142 -5.15 1.91 6.54
C ALA A 142 -6.08 2.97 7.14
N GLU A 143 -7.34 2.62 7.41
CA GLU A 143 -8.31 3.51 8.06
C GLU A 143 -7.90 3.83 9.50
N ARG A 144 -7.49 2.81 10.26
CA ARG A 144 -6.98 2.99 11.62
C ARG A 144 -5.72 3.84 11.64
N TRP A 145 -4.80 3.62 10.70
CA TRP A 145 -3.60 4.44 10.56
C TRP A 145 -3.93 5.91 10.30
N LEU A 146 -4.91 6.17 9.44
CA LEU A 146 -5.36 7.54 9.15
C LEU A 146 -5.93 8.22 10.41
N ALA A 147 -6.64 7.48 11.27
CA ALA A 147 -7.27 8.02 12.48
C ALA A 147 -6.33 8.13 13.68
N GLU A 148 -5.44 7.15 13.89
CA GLU A 148 -4.69 6.96 15.14
C GLU A 148 -3.17 7.06 14.96
N GLY A 149 -2.68 7.07 13.72
CA GLY A 149 -1.26 7.04 13.40
C GLY A 149 -0.61 5.66 13.52
N THR A 150 0.68 5.59 13.16
CA THR A 150 1.42 4.32 13.03
C THR A 150 1.53 3.54 14.33
N GLU A 151 1.93 4.18 15.43
CA GLU A 151 2.24 3.49 16.69
C GLU A 151 1.04 2.75 17.28
N ARG A 152 -0.17 3.34 17.17
CA ARG A 152 -1.40 2.73 17.66
C ARG A 152 -1.95 1.63 16.74
N THR A 153 -1.62 1.70 15.46
CA THR A 153 -2.15 0.79 14.43
C THR A 153 -1.30 -0.47 14.27
N LEU A 154 0.02 -0.32 14.39
CA LEU A 154 1.00 -1.38 14.12
C LEU A 154 0.75 -2.67 14.92
N PRO A 155 0.40 -2.66 16.22
CA PRO A 155 0.15 -3.89 16.97
C PRO A 155 -0.97 -4.75 16.39
N SER A 156 -2.12 -4.15 16.05
CA SER A 156 -3.27 -4.89 15.51
C SER A 156 -2.98 -5.41 14.10
N VAL A 157 -2.35 -4.59 13.26
CA VAL A 157 -1.99 -5.02 11.90
C VAL A 157 -0.98 -6.17 11.93
N ASN A 158 0.04 -6.09 12.78
CA ASN A 158 1.09 -7.11 12.84
C ASN A 158 0.62 -8.41 13.49
N ALA A 159 -0.48 -8.38 14.25
CA ALA A 159 -1.12 -9.55 14.83
C ALA A 159 -2.07 -10.27 13.85
N PHE A 160 -2.49 -9.62 12.75
CA PHE A 160 -3.44 -10.20 11.79
C PHE A 160 -2.94 -11.49 11.16
N ARG A 161 -3.81 -12.51 11.16
CA ARG A 161 -3.67 -13.86 10.62
C ARG A 161 -4.95 -14.20 9.84
N ALA A 162 -4.82 -14.72 8.62
CA ALA A 162 -5.96 -15.14 7.78
C ALA A 162 -6.18 -16.65 7.74
N ASP A 163 -5.28 -17.41 8.37
CA ASP A 163 -5.32 -18.87 8.59
C ASP A 163 -6.13 -19.24 9.85
#